data_AF-A0A2Z6IHP8-F1
#
_entry.id   AF-A0A2Z6IHP8-F1
#
_cell.length_a   1.000
_cell.length_b   1.000
_cell.length_c   1.000
_cell.angle_alpha   90.00
_cell.angle_beta   90.00
_cell.angle_gamma   90.00
#
_symmetry.space_group_name_H-M   'P 1'
#
loop_
_entity.id
_entity.type
_entity.pdbx_description
1 polymer ?
#
loop_
_entity_poly.entity_id
_entity_poly.type
_entity_poly.pdbx_seq_one_letter_code
_entity_poly.pdbx_strand_id
1 'polypeptide(L)'
;MSRKETVVHIFKDGERNITACRLDDSENISLNFCLPDIQLTPLHLLNMALGQCLVELTLRFLERRDLRATCLMSICTTVKTTGAVRIDGINITLTLPLQLSPDDKVILIRMLHQCPIHAAITGSVSITLQICDDREAISYYEQNLSSQMSANISHVHTVSDNAIDIRI
;
A
#
# COMPACT_ATOMS: atom_id res chain seq x y z
N MET A 1 -8.32 -26.55 -7.87
CA MET A 1 -9.41 -25.74 -7.28
C MET A 1 -9.06 -24.28 -7.48
N SER A 2 -9.90 -23.47 -8.14
CA SER A 2 -9.60 -22.06 -8.42
C SER A 2 -9.98 -21.20 -7.20
N ARG A 3 -8.98 -20.74 -6.45
CA ARG A 3 -9.14 -19.64 -5.49
C ARG A 3 -8.96 -18.34 -6.27
N LYS A 4 -9.88 -17.40 -6.08
CA LYS A 4 -9.70 -16.04 -6.57
C LYS A 4 -8.97 -15.25 -5.48
N GLU A 5 -7.84 -14.69 -5.85
CA GLU A 5 -7.04 -13.82 -5.00
C GLU A 5 -7.20 -12.37 -5.46
N THR A 6 -6.99 -11.45 -4.55
CA THR A 6 -7.01 -10.01 -4.82
C THR A 6 -5.93 -9.39 -3.97
N VAL A 7 -4.90 -8.85 -4.61
CA VAL A 7 -3.73 -8.29 -3.94
C VAL A 7 -3.65 -6.78 -4.15
N VAL A 8 -3.40 -6.07 -3.05
CA VAL A 8 -3.13 -4.63 -3.05
C VAL A 8 -1.82 -4.37 -2.34
N HIS A 9 -0.96 -3.56 -2.95
CA HIS A 9 0.24 -3.03 -2.35
C HIS A 9 0.08 -1.54 -2.08
N ILE A 10 0.42 -1.08 -0.88
CA ILE A 10 0.41 0.33 -0.50
C ILE A 10 1.80 0.68 -0.01
N PHE A 11 2.50 1.51 -0.76
CA PHE A 11 3.74 2.11 -0.35
C PHE A 11 3.48 3.50 0.23
N LYS A 12 4.12 3.80 1.36
CA LYS A 12 4.03 5.10 2.01
C LYS A 12 5.41 5.55 2.46
N ASP A 13 5.78 6.75 2.07
CA ASP A 13 6.93 7.48 2.58
C ASP A 13 6.41 8.75 3.26
N GLY A 14 6.38 8.73 4.60
CA GLY A 14 5.90 9.81 5.44
C GLY A 14 6.75 11.07 5.34
N GLU A 15 8.07 10.94 5.18
CA GLU A 15 8.98 12.09 5.08
C GLU A 15 8.74 12.88 3.79
N ARG A 16 8.48 12.16 2.70
CA ARG A 16 8.25 12.75 1.37
C ARG A 16 6.76 12.96 1.06
N ASN A 17 5.87 12.61 1.99
CA ASN A 17 4.41 12.59 1.81
C ASN A 17 3.95 11.78 0.58
N ILE A 18 4.68 10.74 0.20
CA ILE A 18 4.36 9.92 -0.97
C ILE A 18 3.45 8.78 -0.55
N THR A 19 2.34 8.62 -1.27
CA THR A 19 1.51 7.41 -1.16
C THR A 19 1.32 6.81 -2.53
N ALA A 20 1.58 5.52 -2.66
CA ALA A 20 1.45 4.80 -3.90
C ALA A 20 0.69 3.49 -3.70
N CYS A 21 -0.11 3.11 -4.69
CA CYS A 21 -0.91 1.89 -4.68
C CYS A 21 -0.62 1.08 -5.95
N ARG A 22 -0.52 -0.24 -5.82
CA ARG A 22 -0.44 -1.16 -6.97
C ARG A 22 -1.39 -2.34 -6.74
N LEU A 23 -2.12 -2.72 -7.77
CA LEU A 23 -2.97 -3.91 -7.80
C LEU A 23 -2.20 -5.04 -8.50
N ASP A 24 -2.46 -6.31 -8.17
CA ASP A 24 -1.86 -7.47 -8.86
C ASP A 24 -2.11 -7.49 -10.37
N ASP A 25 -3.31 -7.11 -10.79
CA ASP A 25 -3.70 -7.09 -12.20
C ASP A 25 -3.11 -5.90 -12.99
N SER A 26 -2.23 -5.09 -12.37
CA SER A 26 -1.65 -3.89 -12.99
C SER A 26 -0.14 -3.79 -12.77
N GLU A 27 0.61 -3.63 -13.87
CA GLU A 27 2.02 -3.27 -13.81
C GLU A 27 2.25 -1.81 -13.35
N ASN A 28 1.19 -0.99 -13.37
CA ASN A 28 1.27 0.43 -13.07
C ASN A 28 1.16 0.69 -11.56
N ILE A 29 2.11 1.47 -11.04
CA ILE A 29 2.03 2.05 -9.70
C ILE A 29 1.30 3.38 -9.81
N SER A 30 0.18 3.51 -9.08
CA SER A 30 -0.63 4.72 -9.02
C SER A 30 -0.27 5.58 -7.82
N LEU A 31 0.05 6.86 -8.07
CA LEU A 31 0.24 7.87 -7.04
C LEU A 31 -1.10 8.33 -6.45
N ASN A 32 -1.13 8.57 -5.13
CA ASN A 32 -2.26 9.15 -4.40
C ASN A 32 -3.61 8.44 -4.58
N PHE A 33 -3.59 7.14 -4.88
CA PHE A 33 -4.79 6.35 -5.21
C PHE A 33 -5.59 6.90 -6.41
N CYS A 34 -4.99 7.74 -7.24
CA CYS A 34 -5.51 8.02 -8.57
C CYS A 34 -5.30 6.77 -9.42
N LEU A 35 -6.35 5.97 -9.53
CA LEU A 35 -6.41 4.76 -10.36
C LEU A 35 -7.24 5.05 -11.62
N PRO A 36 -6.74 5.91 -12.54
CA PRO A 36 -7.42 6.08 -13.82
C PRO A 36 -7.38 4.73 -14.54
N ASP A 37 -8.53 4.33 -15.09
CA ASP A 37 -8.68 3.19 -16.00
C ASP A 37 -8.55 1.77 -15.41
N ILE A 38 -8.55 1.59 -14.07
CA ILE A 38 -8.61 0.25 -13.47
C ILE A 38 -9.99 -0.02 -12.86
N GLN A 39 -10.61 -1.14 -13.23
CA GLN A 39 -11.88 -1.58 -12.67
C GLN A 39 -11.68 -2.06 -11.23
N LEU A 40 -11.76 -1.11 -10.28
CA LEU A 40 -11.74 -1.41 -8.86
C LEU A 40 -12.92 -2.30 -8.48
N THR A 41 -12.61 -3.38 -7.75
CA THR A 41 -13.62 -4.28 -7.19
C THR A 41 -13.86 -3.89 -5.73
N PRO A 42 -14.99 -4.28 -5.13
CA PRO A 42 -15.21 -4.09 -3.69
C PRO A 42 -14.10 -4.70 -2.81
N LEU A 43 -13.46 -5.78 -3.27
CA LEU A 43 -12.32 -6.38 -2.55
C LEU A 43 -11.06 -5.51 -2.67
N HIS A 44 -10.81 -4.88 -3.82
CA HIS A 44 -9.75 -3.86 -3.94
C HIS A 44 -9.98 -2.71 -2.95
N LEU A 45 -11.22 -2.21 -2.87
CA LEU A 45 -11.58 -1.12 -1.96
C LEU A 45 -11.41 -1.52 -0.48
N LEU A 46 -11.83 -2.72 -0.10
CA LEU A 46 -11.64 -3.26 1.25
C LEU A 46 -10.15 -3.34 1.60
N ASN A 47 -9.34 -3.92 0.72
CA ASN A 47 -7.90 -4.05 0.92
C ASN A 47 -7.24 -2.67 1.03
N MET A 48 -7.62 -1.71 0.18
CA MET A 48 -7.11 -0.34 0.27
C MET A 48 -7.48 0.33 1.59
N ALA A 49 -8.74 0.22 2.02
CA ALA A 49 -9.19 0.82 3.28
C ALA A 49 -8.44 0.22 4.48
N LEU A 50 -8.38 -1.12 4.57
CA LEU A 50 -7.64 -1.82 5.62
C LEU A 50 -6.16 -1.44 5.61
N GLY A 51 -5.52 -1.44 4.44
CA GLY A 51 -4.11 -1.15 4.30
C GLY A 51 -3.77 0.30 4.65
N GLN A 52 -4.57 1.28 4.22
CA GLN A 52 -4.38 2.68 4.61
C GLN A 52 -4.45 2.85 6.15
N CYS A 53 -5.46 2.26 6.79
CA CYS A 53 -5.58 2.28 8.25
C CYS A 53 -4.33 1.73 8.96
N LEU A 54 -3.83 0.58 8.50
CA LEU A 54 -2.65 -0.06 9.08
C LEU A 54 -1.35 0.70 8.81
N VAL A 55 -1.20 1.27 7.61
CA VAL A 55 -0.06 2.13 7.23
C VAL A 55 0.01 3.36 8.15
N GLU A 56 -1.11 4.05 8.39
CA GLU A 56 -1.13 5.23 9.27
C GLU A 56 -0.73 4.88 10.71
N LEU A 57 -1.15 3.72 11.23
CA LEU A 57 -0.70 3.23 12.53
C LEU A 57 0.80 2.89 12.52
N THR A 58 1.29 2.28 11.45
CA THR A 58 2.71 1.95 11.28
C THR A 58 3.57 3.20 11.28
N LEU A 59 3.21 4.23 10.51
CA LEU A 59 3.96 5.48 10.46
C LEU A 59 4.04 6.15 11.83
N ARG A 60 2.91 6.26 12.54
CA ARG A 60 2.87 6.82 13.90
C ARG A 60 3.76 6.05 14.87
N PHE A 61 3.84 4.73 14.72
CA PHE A 61 4.76 3.92 15.52
C PHE A 61 6.22 4.26 15.22
N LEU A 62 6.60 4.32 13.94
CA LEU A 62 7.96 4.63 13.51
C LEU A 62 8.39 6.03 13.95
N GLU A 63 7.53 7.04 13.75
CA GLU A 63 7.77 8.43 14.17
C GLU A 63 8.00 8.55 15.68
N ARG A 64 7.21 7.86 16.51
CA ARG A 64 7.38 7.87 17.97
C ARG A 64 8.69 7.25 18.44
N ARG A 65 9.36 6.50 17.58
CA ARG A 65 10.65 5.84 17.86
C ARG A 65 11.81 6.51 17.14
N ASP A 66 11.58 7.66 16.51
CA ASP A 66 12.57 8.40 15.72
C ASP A 66 13.18 7.52 14.60
N LEU A 67 12.33 6.68 14.00
CA LEU A 67 12.69 5.80 12.88
C LEU A 67 12.15 6.38 11.57
N ARG A 68 12.83 6.08 10.46
CA ARG A 68 12.40 6.46 9.12
C ARG A 68 10.97 5.99 8.85
N ALA A 69 10.07 6.94 8.62
CA ALA A 69 8.63 6.71 8.45
C ALA A 69 8.30 6.23 7.02
N THR A 70 8.86 5.09 6.62
CA THR A 70 8.64 4.48 5.31
C THR A 70 8.22 3.03 5.47
N CYS A 71 7.19 2.59 4.74
CA CYS A 71 6.76 1.20 4.74
C CYS A 71 6.08 0.79 3.43
N LEU A 72 6.06 -0.53 3.18
CA LEU A 72 5.26 -1.16 2.14
C LEU A 72 4.30 -2.17 2.79
N MET A 73 3.01 -2.01 2.56
CA MET A 73 1.98 -2.94 3.00
C MET A 73 1.49 -3.76 1.80
N SER A 74 1.46 -5.07 1.91
CA SER A 74 0.82 -5.97 0.94
C SER A 74 -0.34 -6.70 1.60
N ILE A 75 -1.51 -6.67 0.97
CA ILE A 75 -2.72 -7.31 1.45
C ILE A 75 -3.24 -8.23 0.36
N CYS A 76 -3.22 -9.53 0.63
CA CYS A 76 -3.79 -10.56 -0.22
C CYS A 76 -5.08 -11.09 0.40
N THR A 77 -6.19 -10.92 -0.30
CA THR A 77 -7.51 -11.42 0.11
C THR A 77 -7.88 -12.61 -0.75
N THR A 78 -8.23 -13.72 -0.11
CA THR A 78 -8.64 -14.95 -0.78
C THR A 78 -10.14 -15.15 -0.61
N VAL A 79 -10.82 -15.54 -1.69
CA VAL A 79 -12.26 -15.81 -1.68
C VAL A 79 -12.52 -17.28 -1.95
N LYS A 80 -13.35 -17.90 -1.10
CA LYS A 80 -13.87 -19.23 -1.35
C LYS A 80 -15.02 -19.13 -2.35
N THR A 81 -14.85 -19.79 -3.50
CA THR A 81 -15.81 -19.79 -4.62
C THR A 81 -16.76 -20.98 -4.59
N THR A 82 -16.50 -21.98 -3.74
CA THR A 82 -17.35 -23.17 -3.58
C THR A 82 -18.31 -23.02 -2.40
N GLY A 83 -19.61 -23.19 -2.65
CA GLY A 83 -20.67 -23.01 -1.64
C GLY A 83 -21.08 -21.55 -1.49
N ALA A 84 -21.33 -21.09 -0.26
CA ALA A 84 -21.59 -19.68 -0.01
C ALA A 84 -20.32 -18.85 -0.23
N VAL A 85 -20.35 -17.95 -1.21
CA VAL A 85 -19.23 -17.08 -1.57
C VAL A 85 -18.92 -16.16 -0.40
N ARG A 86 -17.69 -16.25 0.12
CA ARG A 86 -17.20 -15.45 1.24
C ARG A 86 -15.69 -15.32 1.20
N ILE A 87 -15.17 -14.32 1.89
CA ILE A 87 -13.73 -14.19 2.15
C ILE A 87 -13.29 -15.39 2.99
N ASP A 88 -12.26 -16.11 2.52
CA ASP A 88 -11.66 -17.26 3.18
C ASP A 88 -10.60 -16.80 4.19
N GLY A 89 -9.74 -15.88 3.75
CA GLY A 89 -8.72 -15.27 4.59
C GLY A 89 -8.06 -14.05 3.97
N ILE A 90 -7.38 -13.28 4.81
CA ILE A 90 -6.61 -12.10 4.45
C ILE A 90 -5.19 -12.28 5.00
N ASN A 91 -4.20 -12.18 4.13
CA ASN A 91 -2.79 -12.21 4.52
C ASN A 91 -2.21 -10.81 4.35
N ILE A 92 -1.64 -10.29 5.42
CA ILE A 92 -1.09 -8.94 5.51
C ILE A 92 0.40 -9.04 5.77
N THR A 93 1.19 -8.45 4.87
CA THR A 93 2.64 -8.34 5.00
C THR A 93 3.02 -6.88 5.11
N LEU A 94 3.58 -6.49 6.25
CA LEU A 94 4.20 -5.19 6.45
C LEU A 94 5.70 -5.31 6.23
N THR A 95 6.23 -4.61 5.24
CA THR A 95 7.66 -4.53 4.94
C THR A 95 8.20 -3.18 5.39
N LEU A 96 9.31 -3.22 6.14
CA LEU A 96 10.02 -2.04 6.64
C LEU A 96 11.43 -1.97 6.05
N PRO A 97 12.02 -0.76 5.89
CA PRO A 97 13.37 -0.58 5.34
C PRO A 97 14.47 -0.95 6.36
N LEU A 98 14.07 -1.34 7.57
CA LEU A 98 14.93 -1.65 8.70
C LEU A 98 14.35 -2.85 9.45
N GLN A 99 15.23 -3.54 10.16
CA GLN A 99 14.84 -4.63 11.04
C GLN A 99 14.44 -4.07 12.42
N LEU A 100 13.20 -4.34 12.83
CA LEU A 100 12.74 -4.02 14.18
C LEU A 100 13.25 -5.04 15.20
N SER A 101 13.48 -4.58 16.43
CA SER A 101 13.73 -5.48 17.57
C SER A 101 12.53 -6.41 17.80
N PRO A 102 12.71 -7.60 18.41
CA PRO A 102 11.59 -8.50 18.71
C PRO A 102 10.49 -7.83 19.54
N ASP A 103 10.87 -7.03 20.54
CA ASP A 103 9.93 -6.30 21.39
C ASP A 103 9.15 -5.26 20.60
N ASP A 104 9.80 -4.53 19.71
CA ASP A 104 9.16 -3.54 18.86
C ASP A 104 8.23 -4.17 17.83
N LYS A 105 8.58 -5.33 17.28
CA LYS A 105 7.67 -6.11 16.43
C LYS A 105 6.40 -6.47 17.19
N VAL A 106 6.52 -6.94 18.43
CA VAL A 106 5.35 -7.28 19.27
C VAL A 106 4.49 -6.05 19.56
N ILE A 107 5.10 -4.91 19.90
CA ILE A 107 4.37 -3.66 20.16
C ILE A 107 3.65 -3.18 18.90
N LEU A 108 4.33 -3.18 17.75
CA LEU A 108 3.75 -2.77 16.48
C LEU A 108 2.59 -3.68 16.09
N ILE A 109 2.73 -5.01 16.17
CA ILE A 109 1.63 -5.95 15.89
C ILE A 109 0.42 -5.66 16.78
N ARG A 110 0.63 -5.43 18.08
CA ARG A 110 -0.46 -5.07 19.01
C ARG A 110 -1.16 -3.77 18.61
N MET A 111 -0.40 -2.77 18.20
CA MET A 111 -0.95 -1.51 17.72
C MET A 111 -1.73 -1.69 16.41
N LEU A 112 -1.24 -2.50 15.47
CA LEU A 112 -1.91 -2.78 14.20
C LEU A 112 -3.26 -3.50 14.39
N HIS A 113 -3.36 -4.39 15.39
CA HIS A 113 -4.63 -5.02 15.76
C HIS A 113 -5.69 -4.02 16.28
N GLN A 114 -5.30 -2.80 16.66
CA GLN A 114 -6.22 -1.73 17.04
C GLN A 114 -6.80 -0.97 15.83
N CYS A 115 -6.41 -1.31 14.59
CA CYS A 115 -7.02 -0.70 13.40
C CYS A 115 -8.54 -0.97 13.42
N PRO A 116 -9.39 0.08 13.35
CA PRO A 116 -10.85 -0.09 13.41
C PRO A 116 -11.39 -0.98 12.29
N ILE A 117 -10.81 -0.92 11.10
CA ILE A 117 -11.22 -1.78 9.98
C ILE A 117 -10.86 -3.23 10.29
N HIS A 118 -9.63 -3.50 10.75
CA HIS A 118 -9.21 -4.83 11.19
C HIS A 118 -10.16 -5.38 12.26
N ALA A 119 -10.44 -4.59 13.31
CA ALA A 119 -11.34 -4.98 14.39
C ALA A 119 -12.77 -5.29 13.91
N ALA A 120 -13.27 -4.55 12.92
CA ALA A 120 -14.62 -4.75 12.38
C ALA A 120 -14.79 -6.07 11.60
N ILE A 121 -13.72 -6.59 10.99
CA ILE A 121 -13.77 -7.82 10.17
C ILE A 121 -13.18 -9.05 10.88
N THR A 122 -12.41 -8.82 11.96
CA THR A 122 -11.84 -9.89 12.79
C THR A 122 -12.96 -10.73 13.40
N GLY A 123 -12.78 -12.05 13.43
CA GLY A 123 -13.75 -13.02 13.94
C GLY A 123 -14.70 -13.59 12.88
N SER A 124 -14.90 -12.88 11.76
CA SER A 124 -15.60 -13.40 10.58
C SER A 124 -14.65 -13.91 9.50
N VAL A 125 -13.41 -13.40 9.50
CA VAL A 125 -12.38 -13.72 8.52
C VAL A 125 -11.09 -14.09 9.24
N SER A 126 -10.37 -15.10 8.73
CA SER A 126 -9.02 -15.41 9.20
C SER A 126 -8.04 -14.39 8.67
N ILE A 127 -7.42 -13.60 9.56
CA ILE A 127 -6.45 -12.57 9.20
C ILE A 127 -5.10 -12.96 9.75
N THR A 128 -4.08 -12.98 8.91
CA THR A 128 -2.69 -13.16 9.32
C THR A 128 -1.92 -11.88 9.05
N LEU A 129 -1.05 -11.49 9.99
CA LEU A 129 -0.22 -10.31 9.88
C LEU A 129 1.23 -10.67 10.18
N GLN A 130 2.13 -10.32 9.28
CA GLN A 130 3.58 -10.53 9.43
C GLN A 130 4.35 -9.24 9.15
N ILE A 131 5.50 -9.09 9.82
CA ILE A 131 6.42 -7.97 9.62
C ILE A 131 7.73 -8.52 9.07
N CYS A 132 8.13 -8.02 7.90
CA CYS A 132 9.33 -8.43 7.19
C CYS A 132 10.30 -7.24 7.02
N ASP A 133 11.59 -7.56 6.94
CA ASP A 133 12.65 -6.65 6.52
C ASP A 133 13.05 -6.99 5.08
N ASP A 134 12.53 -6.23 4.12
CA ASP A 134 12.86 -6.40 2.70
C ASP A 134 13.12 -5.03 2.08
N ARG A 135 14.41 -4.69 2.05
CA ARG A 135 14.88 -3.41 1.53
C ARG A 135 14.81 -3.36 -0.01
N GLU A 136 14.93 -4.50 -0.68
CA GLU A 136 14.86 -4.57 -2.14
C GLU A 136 13.46 -4.23 -2.64
N ALA A 137 12.43 -4.80 -2.00
CA ALA A 137 11.04 -4.48 -2.30
C ALA A 137 10.73 -2.99 -2.10
N ILE A 138 11.25 -2.37 -1.04
CA ILE A 138 11.08 -0.93 -0.81
C ILE A 138 11.81 -0.10 -1.87
N SER A 139 13.06 -0.45 -2.19
CA SER A 139 13.85 0.27 -3.19
C SER A 139 13.22 0.23 -4.58
N TYR A 140 12.53 -0.87 -4.94
CA TYR A 140 11.75 -0.94 -6.17
C TYR A 140 10.68 0.18 -6.25
N TYR A 141 9.91 0.38 -5.17
CA TYR A 141 8.91 1.45 -5.14
C TYR A 141 9.57 2.84 -5.16
N GLU A 142 10.61 3.07 -4.37
CA GLU A 142 11.33 4.36 -4.32
C GLU A 142 11.88 4.76 -5.71
N GLN A 143 12.46 3.81 -6.45
CA GLN A 143 13.01 4.04 -7.79
C GLN A 143 11.91 4.35 -8.81
N ASN A 144 10.85 3.53 -8.88
CA ASN A 144 9.76 3.74 -9.82
C ASN A 144 9.05 5.09 -9.60
N LEU A 145 8.85 5.47 -8.33
CA LEU A 145 8.21 6.74 -7.99
C LEU A 145 9.09 7.94 -8.36
N SER A 146 10.41 7.84 -8.15
CA SER A 146 11.35 8.89 -8.56
C SER A 146 11.33 9.09 -10.08
N SER A 147 11.33 8.00 -10.86
CA SER A 147 11.26 8.06 -12.33
C SER A 147 9.95 8.68 -12.84
N GLN A 148 8.80 8.35 -12.24
CA GLN A 148 7.51 8.94 -12.59
C GLN A 148 7.43 10.44 -12.25
N MET A 149 7.98 10.86 -11.10
CA MET A 149 8.05 12.27 -10.73
C MET A 149 8.95 13.06 -11.67
N SER A 150 10.10 12.53 -12.09
CA SER A 150 10.97 13.16 -13.08
C SER A 150 10.30 13.28 -14.45
N ALA A 151 9.57 12.26 -14.90
CA ALA A 151 8.84 12.29 -16.17
C ALA A 151 7.73 13.36 -16.18
N ASN A 152 6.99 13.52 -15.08
CA ASN A 152 5.97 14.57 -14.94
C ASN A 152 6.56 15.98 -14.97
N ILE A 153 7.74 16.19 -14.37
CA ILE A 153 8.43 17.49 -14.41
C ILE A 153 8.87 17.84 -15.85
N SER A 154 9.39 16.87 -16.60
CA SER A 154 9.74 17.11 -18.02
C SER A 154 8.53 17.41 -18.91
N HIS A 155 7.36 16.87 -18.58
CA HIS A 155 6.13 17.09 -19.35
C HIS A 155 5.46 18.46 -19.05
N VAL A 156 5.67 19.02 -17.85
CA VAL A 156 5.21 20.36 -17.51
C VAL A 156 6.07 21.44 -18.20
N HIS A 157 7.38 21.21 -18.32
CA HIS A 157 8.26 22.14 -19.04
C HIS A 157 7.97 22.20 -20.55
N THR A 158 7.65 21.08 -21.20
CA THR A 158 7.30 21.07 -22.63
C THR A 158 5.94 21.71 -22.94
N VAL A 159 4.98 21.69 -21.99
CA VAL A 159 3.67 22.35 -22.17
C VAL A 159 3.78 23.86 -21.92
N SER A 160 4.65 24.31 -21.01
CA SER A 160 4.86 25.74 -20.75
C SER A 160 5.59 26.46 -21.89
N ASP A 161 6.47 25.78 -22.62
CA ASP A 161 7.20 26.38 -23.74
C ASP A 161 6.36 26.53 -25.02
N ASN A 162 5.27 25.75 -25.17
CA ASN A 162 4.35 25.84 -26.31
C ASN A 162 3.22 26.87 -26.11
N ALA A 163 3.16 27.56 -24.96
CA ALA A 163 2.11 28.54 -24.66
C ALA A 163 2.48 30.00 -25.03
N ILE A 164 3.67 30.23 -25.61
CA ILE A 164 4.13 31.57 -26.01
C ILE A 164 4.40 31.60 -27.53
N ASP A 165 3.40 31.29 -28.36
CA ASP A 165 3.48 31.66 -29.78
C ASP A 165 2.10 31.85 -30.44
N ILE A 166 1.25 32.66 -29.80
CA ILE A 166 0.10 33.28 -30.48
C ILE A 166 0.18 34.78 -30.24
N ARG A 167 0.95 35.47 -31.09
CA ARG A 167 0.82 36.92 -31.27
C ARG A 167 -0.18 37.19 -32.40
N ILE A 168 -1.26 37.87 -32.03
CA ILE A 168 -2.25 38.52 -32.90
C ILE A 168 -1.57 39.68 -33.64
#